data_AF-M1MRZ9-F1
#
_entry.id   AF-M1MRZ9-F1
#
_cell.length_a   1.000
_cell.length_b   1.000
_cell.length_c   1.000
_cell.angle_alpha   90.00
_cell.angle_beta   90.00
_cell.angle_gamma   90.00
#
_symmetry.space_group_name_H-M   'P 1'
#
loop_
_entity.id
_entity.type
_entity.pdbx_description
1 polymer ?
#
loop_
_entity_poly.entity_id
_entity_poly.type
_entity_poly.pdbx_seq_one_letter_code
_entity_poly.pdbx_strand_id
1 'polypeptide(L)'
;MKFLKNKYLVPVWTILRIWLGYQWIVPGIEKLQDPTWVGSQAGVAITGFLKGSLAKSTGDHPGVQWWYARFVESVALPNAGVFTYVVPVGEVLVGVSLILGAFTIAGLIGGAFMNLNYLLAGTTSTNPILYTAAIILMAAGANAYKIGIDQLIISFWKKKYGKR
;
A
#
# COMPACT_ATOMS: atom_id res chain seq x y z
N MET A 1 -22.88 -7.13 -4.91
CA MET A 1 -21.73 -6.83 -5.81
C MET A 1 -22.10 -6.21 -7.18
N LYS A 2 -23.36 -6.26 -7.67
CA LYS A 2 -23.73 -5.63 -8.96
C LYS A 2 -23.56 -4.09 -8.97
N PHE A 3 -23.75 -3.43 -7.83
CA PHE A 3 -23.62 -1.98 -7.69
C PHE A 3 -22.21 -1.46 -7.98
N LEU A 4 -21.17 -2.03 -7.35
CA LEU A 4 -19.77 -1.60 -7.53
C LEU A 4 -19.28 -1.76 -8.99
N LYS A 5 -19.88 -2.71 -9.73
CA LYS A 5 -19.55 -3.00 -11.13
C LYS A 5 -20.32 -2.14 -12.13
N ASN A 6 -21.11 -1.16 -11.68
CA ASN A 6 -21.82 -0.25 -12.58
C ASN A 6 -20.85 0.64 -13.40
N LYS A 7 -21.03 0.67 -14.74
CA LYS A 7 -20.19 1.44 -15.67
C LYS A 7 -20.20 2.96 -15.40
N TYR A 8 -21.28 3.48 -14.82
CA TYR A 8 -21.38 4.91 -14.51
C TYR A 8 -20.49 5.31 -13.32
N LEU A 9 -20.03 4.35 -12.51
CA LEU A 9 -19.14 4.62 -11.38
C LEU A 9 -17.65 4.64 -11.77
N VAL A 10 -17.31 4.39 -13.03
CA VAL A 10 -15.91 4.37 -13.50
C VAL A 10 -15.14 5.67 -13.18
N PRO A 11 -15.69 6.88 -13.38
CA PRO A 11 -15.01 8.12 -12.98
C PRO A 11 -14.77 8.20 -11.47
N VAL A 12 -15.76 7.77 -10.66
CA VAL A 12 -15.67 7.76 -9.20
C VAL A 12 -14.54 6.84 -8.73
N TRP A 13 -14.48 5.62 -9.28
CA TRP A 13 -13.40 4.69 -8.95
C TRP A 13 -12.03 5.18 -9.40
N THR A 14 -11.96 5.88 -10.53
CA THR A 14 -10.71 6.47 -11.03
C THR A 14 -10.21 7.58 -10.10
N ILE A 15 -11.10 8.48 -9.68
CA ILE A 15 -10.76 9.55 -8.71
C ILE A 15 -10.30 8.94 -7.39
N LEU A 16 -11.06 7.99 -6.84
CA LEU A 16 -10.71 7.31 -5.60
C LEU A 16 -9.35 6.59 -5.70
N ARG A 17 -9.07 5.95 -6.84
CA ARG A 17 -7.79 5.29 -7.11
C ARG A 17 -6.63 6.28 -7.14
N ILE A 18 -6.78 7.40 -7.84
CA ILE A 18 -5.74 8.44 -7.93
C ILE A 18 -5.49 9.05 -6.55
N TRP A 19 -6.55 9.36 -5.80
CA TRP A 19 -6.45 9.84 -4.42
C TRP A 19 -5.72 8.83 -3.52
N LEU A 20 -6.08 7.54 -3.59
CA LEU A 20 -5.40 6.50 -2.83
C LEU A 20 -3.91 6.41 -3.22
N GLY A 21 -3.60 6.49 -4.52
CA GLY A 21 -2.22 6.53 -5.00
C GLY A 21 -1.43 7.74 -4.49
N TYR A 22 -2.07 8.91 -4.41
CA TYR A 22 -1.47 10.11 -3.83
C TYR A 22 -1.11 9.92 -2.34
N GLN A 23 -2.00 9.27 -1.58
CA GLN A 23 -1.76 8.95 -0.16
C GLN A 23 -0.57 7.99 0.05
N TRP A 24 -0.15 7.28 -0.99
CA TRP A 24 1.04 6.42 -0.97
C TRP A 24 2.30 7.10 -1.47
N ILE A 25 2.21 7.85 -2.57
CA ILE A 25 3.38 8.41 -3.23
C ILE A 25 4.01 9.53 -2.39
N VAL A 26 3.21 10.36 -1.72
CA VAL A 26 3.71 11.50 -0.96
C VAL A 26 4.55 11.05 0.23
N PRO A 27 4.05 10.21 1.16
CA PRO A 27 4.88 9.70 2.26
C PRO A 27 6.06 8.87 1.78
N GLY A 28 5.90 8.12 0.69
CA GLY A 28 6.99 7.34 0.09
C GLY A 28 8.14 8.23 -0.37
N ILE A 29 7.86 9.33 -1.08
CA ILE A 29 8.87 10.29 -1.52
C ILE A 29 9.50 11.00 -0.32
N GLU A 30 8.70 11.44 0.66
CA GLU A 30 9.20 12.08 1.88
C GLU A 30 10.20 11.17 2.61
N LYS A 31 9.88 9.87 2.73
CA LYS A 31 10.80 8.88 3.32
C LYS A 31 12.06 8.65 2.47
N LEU A 32 11.97 8.67 1.14
CA LEU A 32 13.16 8.54 0.29
C LEU A 32 14.10 9.75 0.40
N GLN A 33 13.58 10.91 0.83
CA GLN A 33 14.37 12.13 1.06
C GLN A 33 14.86 12.26 2.51
N ASP A 34 14.32 11.45 3.42
CA ASP A 34 14.68 11.47 4.83
C ASP A 34 15.97 10.68 5.09
N PRO A 35 17.03 11.30 5.65
CA PRO A 35 18.30 10.63 5.93
C PRO A 35 18.18 9.46 6.93
N THR A 36 17.12 9.41 7.74
CA THR A 36 16.84 8.33 8.70
C THR A 36 16.25 7.09 8.05
N TRP A 37 15.78 7.21 6.81
CA TRP A 37 15.28 6.12 5.97
C TRP A 37 16.29 5.74 4.90
N VAL A 38 16.85 6.73 4.21
CA VAL A 38 17.81 6.54 3.11
C VAL A 38 19.02 7.46 3.31
N GLY A 39 20.21 6.89 3.52
CA GLY A 39 21.46 7.64 3.61
C GLY A 39 22.30 7.27 4.82
N SER A 40 23.00 8.26 5.38
CA SER A 40 23.98 8.07 6.46
C SER A 40 23.38 7.60 7.78
N GLN A 41 22.06 7.79 7.99
CA GLN A 41 21.33 7.36 9.18
C GLN A 41 20.23 6.35 8.85
N ALA A 42 20.35 5.65 7.71
CA ALA A 42 19.37 4.67 7.28
C ALA A 42 19.11 3.62 8.37
N GLY A 43 17.83 3.30 8.59
CA GLY A 43 17.41 2.34 9.59
C GLY A 43 16.93 2.99 10.90
N VAL A 44 17.26 4.25 11.18
CA VAL A 44 16.88 4.90 12.46
C VAL A 44 15.37 5.03 12.59
N ALA A 45 14.68 5.55 11.57
CA ALA A 45 13.23 5.75 11.62
C ALA A 45 12.47 4.42 11.70
N ILE A 46 12.81 3.44 10.87
CA ILE A 46 12.15 2.13 10.90
C ILE A 46 12.44 1.37 12.20
N THR A 47 13.65 1.45 12.75
CA THR A 47 13.97 0.84 14.04
C THR A 47 13.17 1.49 15.16
N GLY A 48 13.04 2.82 15.15
CA GLY A 48 12.19 3.55 16.10
C GLY A 48 10.72 3.14 16.00
N PHE A 49 10.19 3.05 14.78
CA PHE A 49 8.83 2.56 14.51
C PHE A 49 8.60 1.14 15.06
N LEU A 50 9.52 0.21 14.77
CA LEU A 50 9.41 -1.19 15.22
C LEU A 50 9.53 -1.32 16.74
N LYS A 51 10.42 -0.57 17.39
CA LYS A 51 10.49 -0.51 18.86
C LYS A 51 9.21 0.07 19.47
N GLY A 52 8.65 1.10 18.86
CA GLY A 52 7.35 1.66 19.25
C GLY A 52 6.21 0.65 19.13
N SER A 53 6.23 -0.19 18.09
CA SER A 53 5.29 -1.32 17.95
C SER A 53 5.44 -2.33 19.08
N LEU A 54 6.67 -2.72 19.45
CA LEU A 54 6.90 -3.63 20.59
C LEU A 54 6.41 -3.05 21.91
N ALA A 55 6.62 -1.76 22.16
CA ALA A 55 6.11 -1.11 23.38
C ALA A 55 4.59 -1.22 23.51
N LYS A 56 3.87 -1.14 22.39
CA LYS A 56 2.40 -1.31 22.32
C LYS A 56 1.92 -2.76 22.48
N SER A 57 2.83 -3.73 22.60
CA SER A 57 2.48 -5.13 22.85
C SER A 57 2.37 -5.49 24.34
N THR A 58 2.60 -4.51 25.22
CA THR A 58 2.56 -4.66 26.68
C THR A 58 1.34 -3.95 27.29
N GLY A 59 0.97 -4.31 28.53
CA GLY A 59 -0.17 -3.75 29.28
C GLY A 59 -1.45 -4.59 29.18
N ASP A 60 -2.51 -4.12 29.87
CA ASP A 60 -3.77 -4.85 30.02
C ASP A 60 -4.59 -4.95 28.72
N HIS A 61 -4.43 -3.97 27.82
CA HIS A 61 -5.06 -3.93 26.50
C HIS A 61 -4.02 -3.62 25.41
N PRO A 62 -3.20 -4.62 25.02
CA PRO A 62 -2.11 -4.40 24.09
C PRO A 62 -2.66 -4.04 22.69
N GLY A 63 -2.16 -2.92 22.15
CA GLY A 63 -2.49 -2.44 20.80
C GLY A 63 -1.81 -3.25 19.69
N VAL A 64 -0.79 -4.05 20.04
CA VAL A 64 -0.10 -4.98 19.14
C VAL A 64 -0.23 -6.39 19.71
N GLN A 65 -0.71 -7.31 18.89
CA GLN A 65 -0.91 -8.70 19.30
C GLN A 65 0.43 -9.44 19.47
N TRP A 66 0.48 -10.38 20.41
CA TRP A 66 1.72 -11.09 20.79
C TRP A 66 2.44 -11.74 19.61
N TRP A 67 1.70 -12.32 18.66
CA TRP A 67 2.28 -13.01 17.50
C TRP A 67 2.94 -12.02 16.53
N TYR A 68 2.36 -10.82 16.40
CA TYR A 68 2.92 -9.79 15.55
C TYR A 68 4.12 -9.13 16.23
N ALA A 69 4.08 -8.94 17.55
CA ALA A 69 5.25 -8.52 18.32
C ALA A 69 6.42 -9.50 18.16
N ARG A 70 6.16 -10.82 18.17
CA ARG A 70 7.19 -11.83 17.89
C ARG A 70 7.76 -11.72 16.48
N PHE A 71 6.93 -11.47 15.46
CA PHE A 71 7.43 -11.18 14.11
C PHE A 71 8.30 -9.92 14.08
N VAL A 72 7.89 -8.85 14.76
CA VAL A 72 8.66 -7.61 14.85
C VAL A 72 10.02 -7.84 15.50
N GLU A 73 10.05 -8.57 16.61
CA GLU A 73 11.27 -8.88 17.36
C GLU A 73 12.23 -9.82 16.59
N SER A 74 11.70 -10.90 16.00
CA SER A 74 12.52 -11.96 15.40
C SER A 74 12.87 -11.74 13.93
N VAL A 75 12.08 -10.96 13.19
CA VAL A 75 12.24 -10.77 11.75
C VAL A 75 12.43 -9.30 11.40
N ALA A 76 11.50 -8.43 11.79
CA ALA A 76 11.50 -7.05 11.30
C ALA A 76 12.70 -6.24 11.84
N LEU A 77 12.97 -6.32 13.16
CA LEU A 77 14.07 -5.59 13.80
C LEU A 77 15.46 -6.06 13.32
N PRO A 78 15.78 -7.37 13.28
CA PRO A 78 17.07 -7.83 12.75
C PRO A 78 17.30 -7.44 11.29
N ASN A 79 16.22 -7.32 10.50
CA ASN A 79 16.29 -6.96 9.07
C ASN A 79 15.93 -5.49 8.81
N ALA A 80 15.98 -4.61 9.84
CA ALA A 80 15.59 -3.21 9.70
C ALA A 80 16.37 -2.47 8.60
N GLY A 81 17.64 -2.84 8.38
CA GLY A 81 18.46 -2.30 7.29
C GLY A 81 17.96 -2.63 5.87
N VAL A 82 17.15 -3.68 5.70
CA VAL A 82 16.46 -3.98 4.44
C VAL A 82 15.13 -3.23 4.37
N PHE A 83 14.35 -3.30 5.46
CA PHE A 83 13.03 -2.67 5.52
C PHE A 83 13.09 -1.14 5.35
N THR A 84 14.17 -0.49 5.77
CA THR A 84 14.38 0.95 5.59
C THR A 84 14.34 1.39 4.12
N TYR A 85 14.68 0.50 3.17
CA TYR A 85 14.59 0.81 1.74
C TYR A 85 13.34 0.22 1.10
N VAL A 86 13.01 -1.03 1.46
CA VAL A 86 11.87 -1.75 0.86
C VAL A 86 10.55 -1.06 1.14
N VAL A 87 10.36 -0.54 2.36
CA VAL A 87 9.13 0.15 2.73
C VAL A 87 8.90 1.38 1.84
N PRO A 88 9.75 2.43 1.84
CA PRO A 88 9.48 3.63 1.07
C PRO A 88 9.44 3.39 -0.45
N VAL A 89 10.28 2.50 -0.98
CA VAL A 89 10.20 2.10 -2.40
C VAL A 89 8.86 1.43 -2.70
N GLY A 90 8.40 0.54 -1.82
CA GLY A 90 7.08 -0.09 -1.92
C GLY A 90 5.94 0.94 -1.93
N GLU A 91 6.00 1.94 -1.06
CA GLU A 91 5.01 3.03 -1.01
C GLU A 91 4.96 3.80 -2.33
N VAL A 92 6.12 4.17 -2.88
CA VAL A 92 6.19 4.88 -4.16
C VAL A 92 5.67 4.00 -5.31
N LEU A 93 6.05 2.72 -5.36
CA LEU A 93 5.58 1.80 -6.41
C LEU A 93 4.06 1.61 -6.35
N VAL A 94 3.49 1.46 -5.15
CA VAL A 94 2.04 1.43 -4.96
C VAL A 94 1.42 2.74 -5.44
N GLY A 95 1.95 3.89 -5.02
CA GLY A 95 1.45 5.20 -5.44
C GLY A 95 1.44 5.38 -6.96
N VAL A 96 2.56 5.08 -7.63
CA VAL A 96 2.71 5.17 -9.08
C VAL A 96 1.74 4.22 -9.80
N SER A 97 1.65 2.97 -9.35
CA SER A 97 0.75 1.97 -9.96
C SER A 97 -0.71 2.43 -9.94
N LEU A 98 -1.14 3.03 -8.82
CA LEU A 98 -2.52 3.50 -8.63
C LEU A 98 -2.79 4.82 -9.37
N ILE A 99 -1.86 5.77 -9.39
CA ILE A 99 -2.06 7.03 -10.10
C ILE A 99 -2.16 6.78 -11.61
N LEU A 100 -1.17 6.08 -12.17
CA LEU A 100 -1.13 5.78 -13.60
C LEU A 100 -2.19 4.74 -14.03
N GLY A 101 -2.68 3.96 -13.08
CA GLY A 101 -3.52 2.80 -13.37
C GLY A 101 -2.75 1.76 -14.19
N ALA A 102 -1.50 1.49 -13.81
CA ALA A 102 -0.62 0.47 -14.38
C ALA A 102 -0.34 -0.56 -13.30
N PHE A 103 -0.67 -1.82 -13.53
CA PHE A 103 -0.68 -2.89 -12.52
C PHE A 103 -1.58 -2.55 -11.32
N THR A 104 -2.74 -1.95 -11.58
CA THR A 104 -3.64 -1.42 -10.54
C THR A 104 -3.96 -2.46 -9.46
N ILE A 105 -4.29 -3.70 -9.84
CA ILE A 105 -4.63 -4.75 -8.87
C ILE A 105 -3.43 -5.12 -8.01
N ALA A 106 -2.23 -5.21 -8.58
CA ALA A 106 -1.02 -5.48 -7.80
C ALA A 106 -0.72 -4.32 -6.83
N GLY A 107 -0.89 -3.08 -7.29
CA GLY A 107 -0.80 -1.88 -6.45
C GLY A 107 -1.80 -1.89 -5.29
N LEU A 108 -3.06 -2.24 -5.55
CA LEU A 108 -4.09 -2.34 -4.52
C LEU A 108 -3.79 -3.43 -3.50
N ILE A 109 -3.30 -4.59 -3.95
CA ILE A 109 -2.88 -5.69 -3.06
C ILE A 109 -1.69 -5.26 -2.21
N GLY A 110 -0.66 -4.66 -2.81
CA GLY A 110 0.51 -4.15 -2.11
C GLY A 110 0.15 -3.10 -1.07
N GLY A 111 -0.67 -2.11 -1.45
CA GLY A 111 -1.16 -1.09 -0.54
C GLY A 111 -2.04 -1.65 0.59
N ALA A 112 -2.93 -2.61 0.30
CA ALA A 112 -3.71 -3.27 1.34
C ALA A 112 -2.81 -4.04 2.31
N PHE A 113 -1.82 -4.77 1.78
CA PHE A 113 -0.86 -5.53 2.59
C PHE A 113 -0.03 -4.63 3.51
N MET A 114 0.52 -3.53 2.99
CA MET A 114 1.31 -2.59 3.77
C MET A 114 0.46 -1.90 4.85
N ASN A 115 -0.74 -1.42 4.51
CA ASN A 115 -1.67 -0.87 5.52
C ASN A 115 -2.01 -1.87 6.61
N LEU A 116 -2.26 -3.13 6.25
CA LEU A 116 -2.54 -4.17 7.23
C LEU A 116 -1.37 -4.37 8.19
N ASN A 117 -0.13 -4.41 7.67
CA ASN A 117 1.06 -4.49 8.52
C ASN A 117 1.21 -3.26 9.44
N TYR A 118 0.90 -2.05 8.96
CA TYR A 118 0.92 -0.85 9.80
C TYR A 118 -0.13 -0.86 10.91
N LEU A 119 -1.34 -1.37 10.60
CA LEU A 119 -2.40 -1.57 11.59
C LEU A 119 -1.99 -2.61 12.64
N LEU A 120 -1.42 -3.73 12.21
CA LEU A 120 -0.92 -4.78 13.10
C LEU A 120 0.25 -4.31 13.97
N ALA A 121 1.06 -3.36 13.47
CA ALA A 121 2.09 -2.66 14.24
C ALA A 121 1.54 -1.59 15.21
N GLY A 122 0.21 -1.48 15.34
CA GLY A 122 -0.45 -0.57 16.27
C GLY A 122 -0.51 0.88 15.79
N THR A 123 -0.46 1.12 14.48
CA THR A 123 -0.61 2.47 13.88
C THR A 123 -1.97 2.61 13.22
N THR A 124 -2.91 3.24 13.93
CA THR A 124 -4.33 3.28 13.52
C THR A 124 -4.73 4.51 12.70
N SER A 125 -3.88 5.53 12.56
CA SER A 125 -4.19 6.86 11.97
C SER A 125 -5.08 6.85 10.70
N THR A 126 -4.53 7.03 9.50
CA THR A 126 -5.28 6.99 8.23
C THR A 126 -5.36 5.57 7.65
N ASN A 127 -4.58 4.63 8.19
CA ASN A 127 -4.43 3.28 7.65
C ASN A 127 -5.74 2.49 7.48
N PRO A 128 -6.73 2.54 8.42
CA PRO A 128 -8.00 1.83 8.22
C PRO A 128 -8.78 2.35 7.00
N ILE A 129 -8.70 3.66 6.74
CA ILE A 129 -9.37 4.31 5.61
C ILE A 129 -8.73 3.87 4.30
N LEU A 130 -7.40 3.92 4.23
CA LEU A 130 -6.65 3.53 3.03
C LEU A 130 -6.79 2.03 2.73
N TYR A 131 -6.75 1.18 3.77
CA TYR A 131 -7.02 -0.24 3.64
C TYR A 131 -8.41 -0.51 3.07
N THR A 132 -9.43 0.13 3.65
CA THR A 132 -10.83 -0.05 3.21
C THR A 132 -11.03 0.42 1.78
N ALA A 133 -10.44 1.57 1.41
CA ALA A 133 -10.47 2.07 0.03
C ALA A 133 -9.83 1.06 -0.94
N ALA A 134 -8.70 0.45 -0.56
CA ALA A 134 -8.04 -0.56 -1.39
C ALA A 134 -8.93 -1.79 -1.61
N ILE A 135 -9.58 -2.31 -0.56
CA ILE A 135 -10.52 -3.45 -0.67
C ILE A 135 -11.71 -3.11 -1.55
N ILE A 136 -12.31 -1.93 -1.39
CA ILE A 136 -13.46 -1.48 -2.21
C ILE A 136 -13.06 -1.37 -3.68
N LEU A 137 -11.90 -0.79 -3.98
CA LEU A 137 -11.39 -0.68 -5.35
C LEU A 137 -11.12 -2.07 -5.96
N MET A 138 -10.59 -3.02 -5.20
CA MET A 138 -10.45 -4.41 -5.66
C MET A 138 -11.82 -5.05 -5.95
N ALA A 139 -12.81 -4.81 -5.10
CA ALA A 139 -14.18 -5.31 -5.31
C ALA A 139 -14.89 -4.67 -6.52
N ALA A 140 -14.55 -3.43 -6.88
CA ALA A 140 -15.01 -2.77 -8.10
C ALA A 140 -14.44 -3.42 -9.38
N GLY A 141 -13.34 -4.17 -9.28
CA GLY A 141 -12.77 -4.99 -10.34
C GLY A 141 -12.40 -4.18 -11.57
N ALA A 142 -12.88 -4.60 -12.75
CA ALA A 142 -12.56 -3.97 -14.03
C ALA A 142 -12.84 -2.46 -14.08
N ASN A 143 -13.78 -1.96 -13.28
CA ASN A 143 -14.06 -0.52 -13.27
C ASN A 143 -12.98 0.32 -12.60
N ALA A 144 -12.16 -0.25 -11.72
CA ALA A 144 -11.07 0.46 -11.05
C ALA A 144 -9.89 0.77 -11.99
N TYR A 145 -9.69 -0.02 -13.05
CA TYR A 145 -8.57 0.13 -13.98
C TYR A 145 -8.99 0.45 -15.42
N LYS A 146 -10.29 0.69 -15.66
CA LYS A 146 -10.84 1.04 -16.98
C LYS A 146 -10.27 2.32 -17.57
N ILE A 147 -9.95 3.31 -16.73
CA ILE A 147 -9.28 4.55 -17.13
C ILE A 147 -7.86 4.48 -16.56
N GLY A 148 -6.91 3.96 -17.35
CA GLY A 148 -5.54 3.74 -16.92
C GLY A 148 -4.73 2.98 -17.98
N ILE A 149 -3.43 2.88 -17.75
CA ILE A 149 -2.50 2.15 -18.63
C ILE A 149 -2.90 0.68 -18.78
N ASP A 150 -3.46 0.06 -17.74
CA ASP A 150 -3.95 -1.32 -17.75
C ASP A 150 -4.96 -1.56 -18.89
N GLN A 151 -5.91 -0.64 -19.09
CA GLN A 151 -6.89 -0.75 -20.17
C GLN A 151 -6.24 -0.57 -21.55
N LEU A 152 -5.22 0.28 -21.67
CA LEU A 152 -4.47 0.46 -22.93
C LEU A 152 -3.71 -0.82 -23.29
N ILE A 153 -3.03 -1.45 -22.32
CA ILE A 153 -2.32 -2.72 -22.50
C ILE A 153 -3.32 -3.81 -22.92
N ILE A 154 -4.44 -3.95 -22.21
CA ILE A 154 -5.47 -4.96 -22.53
C ILE A 154 -6.02 -4.74 -23.95
N SER A 155 -6.31 -3.49 -24.32
CA SER A 155 -6.85 -3.15 -25.64
C SER A 155 -5.84 -3.41 -26.76
N PHE A 156 -4.56 -3.09 -26.53
CA PHE A 156 -3.47 -3.36 -27.46
C PHE A 156 -3.29 -4.87 -27.70
N TRP A 157 -3.24 -5.67 -26.63
CA TRP A 157 -3.12 -7.13 -26.72
C TRP A 157 -4.32 -7.78 -27.39
N LYS A 158 -5.54 -7.33 -27.07
CA LYS A 158 -6.75 -7.79 -27.77
C LYS A 158 -6.74 -7.46 -29.25
N LYS A 159 -6.26 -6.27 -29.65
CA LYS A 159 -6.14 -5.91 -31.07
C LYS A 159 -5.08 -6.75 -31.80
N LYS A 160 -3.97 -7.07 -31.13
CA LYS A 160 -2.85 -7.82 -31.71
C LYS A 160 -3.11 -9.33 -31.82
N TYR A 161 -3.81 -9.91 -30.84
CA TYR A 161 -4.00 -11.37 -30.74
C TYR A 161 -5.47 -11.84 -30.73
N GLY A 162 -6.44 -10.92 -30.67
CA GLY A 162 -7.87 -11.23 -30.58
C GLY A 162 -8.56 -11.50 -31.92
N LYS A 163 -7.82 -11.84 -32.98
CA LYS A 163 -8.37 -12.43 -34.20
C LYS A 163 -8.17 -13.95 -34.18
N ARG A 164 -9.11 -14.66 -33.55
CA ARG A 164 -9.65 -15.95 -33.96
C ARG A 164 -11.12 -15.98 -33.60
#